data_AF-B4MTN4-F1
#
_entry.id   AF-B4MTN4-F1
#
_cell.length_a   1.000
_cell.length_b   1.000
_cell.length_c   1.000
_cell.angle_alpha   90.00
_cell.angle_beta   90.00
_cell.angle_gamma   90.00
#
_symmetry.space_group_name_H-M   'P 1'
#
loop_
_entity.id
_entity.type
_entity.pdbx_description
1 polymer ?
#
loop_
_entity_poly.entity_id
_entity_poly.type
_entity_poly.pdbx_seq_one_letter_code
_entity_poly.pdbx_strand_id
1 'polypeptide(L)'
;MTHEVITTQQLLHLRSAGEQIEKTHNRWKECFSWYPIEQAEHYKRYGEIYKETLAKYGEKKFDYYAKRIRLRKCYMDGGISKEQEDEDIGKQLKDTMGHLENYKPSLTTNGEYGLFKPNRLFDCFEFQK
;
A
#
# COMPACT_ATOMS: atom_id res chain seq x y z
N MET A 1 2.73 -52.85 2.52
CA MET A 1 1.84 -51.76 2.95
C MET A 1 1.92 -51.67 4.46
N THR A 2 2.50 -50.60 5.00
CA THR A 2 2.56 -50.39 6.45
C THR A 2 1.18 -49.98 6.93
N HIS A 3 0.53 -50.83 7.73
CA HIS A 3 -0.72 -50.48 8.39
C HIS A 3 -0.42 -49.47 9.50
N GLU A 4 -0.66 -48.19 9.24
CA GLU A 4 -0.67 -47.17 10.29
C GLU A 4 -1.87 -47.43 11.20
N VAL A 5 -1.59 -47.77 12.46
CA VAL A 5 -2.63 -47.93 13.49
C VAL A 5 -3.04 -46.53 13.94
N ILE A 6 -4.23 -46.09 13.52
CA ILE A 6 -4.80 -44.82 13.97
C ILE A 6 -5.06 -44.93 15.47
N THR A 7 -4.42 -44.07 16.24
CA THR A 7 -4.59 -44.01 17.69
C THR A 7 -5.85 -43.22 18.04
N THR A 8 -6.46 -43.54 19.18
CA THR A 8 -7.64 -42.82 19.70
C THR A 8 -7.35 -41.33 19.94
N GLN A 9 -6.11 -40.98 20.28
CA GLN A 9 -5.66 -39.59 20.42
C GLN A 9 -5.71 -38.83 19.11
N GLN A 10 -5.31 -39.44 17.99
CA GLN A 10 -5.40 -38.82 16.67
C GLN A 10 -6.86 -38.57 16.26
N LEU A 11 -7.77 -39.49 16.59
CA LEU A 11 -9.21 -39.31 16.36
C LEU A 11 -9.81 -38.16 17.19
N LEU A 12 -9.44 -38.06 18.47
CA LEU A 12 -9.87 -36.96 19.35
C LEU A 12 -9.34 -35.61 18.88
N HIS A 13 -8.08 -35.56 18.43
CA HIS A 13 -7.50 -34.36 17.86
C HIS A 13 -8.23 -33.92 16.59
N LEU A 14 -8.49 -34.85 15.65
CA LEU A 14 -9.23 -34.55 14.42
C LEU A 14 -10.64 -34.02 14.71
N ARG A 15 -11.33 -34.60 15.70
CA ARG A 15 -12.64 -34.12 16.14
C ARG A 15 -12.57 -32.70 16.71
N SER A 16 -11.63 -32.44 17.62
CA SER A 16 -11.43 -31.12 18.22
C SER A 16 -11.11 -30.07 17.16
N ALA A 17 -10.22 -30.40 16.21
CA ALA A 17 -9.88 -29.53 15.09
C ALA A 17 -11.12 -29.22 14.22
N GLY A 18 -11.94 -30.22 13.89
CA GLY A 18 -13.19 -30.04 13.16
C GLY A 18 -14.17 -29.11 13.89
N GLU A 19 -14.38 -29.33 15.19
CA GLU A 19 -15.25 -28.47 16.02
C GLU A 19 -14.75 -27.02 16.07
N GLN A 20 -13.42 -26.79 16.13
CA GLN A 20 -12.85 -25.44 16.11
C GLN A 20 -13.01 -24.76 14.75
N ILE A 21 -12.87 -25.51 13.66
CA ILE A 21 -13.10 -25.00 12.30
C ILE A 21 -14.56 -24.55 12.15
N GLU A 22 -15.52 -25.37 12.58
CA GLU A 22 -16.94 -25.01 12.53
C GLU A 22 -17.27 -23.78 13.37
N LYS A 23 -16.77 -23.72 14.61
CA LYS A 23 -16.95 -22.56 15.50
C LYS A 23 -16.38 -21.28 14.87
N THR A 24 -15.19 -21.37 14.29
CA THR A 24 -14.55 -20.22 13.63
C THR A 24 -15.35 -19.76 12.42
N HIS A 25 -15.82 -20.70 11.61
CA HIS A 25 -16.62 -20.40 10.43
C HIS A 25 -17.98 -19.79 10.79
N ASN A 26 -18.66 -20.31 11.81
CA ASN A 26 -19.94 -19.75 12.28
C ASN A 26 -19.75 -18.34 12.84
N ARG A 27 -18.71 -18.13 13.68
CA ARG A 27 -18.36 -16.80 14.18
C ARG A 27 -18.03 -15.84 13.04
N TRP A 28 -17.32 -16.30 12.02
CA TRP A 28 -17.02 -15.47 10.85
C TRP A 28 -18.29 -15.06 10.10
N LYS A 29 -19.23 -15.99 9.89
CA LYS A 29 -20.52 -15.68 9.28
C LYS A 29 -21.35 -14.68 10.10
N GLU A 30 -21.38 -14.83 11.41
CA GLU A 30 -22.13 -13.95 12.29
C GLU A 30 -21.53 -12.54 12.37
N CYS A 31 -20.20 -12.43 12.47
CA CYS A 31 -19.55 -11.14 12.73
C CYS A 31 -19.03 -10.42 11.48
N PHE A 32 -18.66 -11.17 10.42
CA PHE A 32 -17.86 -10.64 9.31
C PHE A 32 -18.42 -10.97 7.91
N SER A 33 -19.61 -11.56 7.82
CA SER A 33 -20.23 -11.88 6.51
C SER A 33 -20.49 -10.65 5.62
N TRP A 34 -20.64 -9.47 6.23
CA TRP A 34 -20.80 -8.20 5.54
C TRP A 34 -19.50 -7.70 4.89
N TYR A 35 -18.34 -8.06 5.45
CA TYR A 35 -17.05 -7.47 5.07
C TYR A 35 -16.68 -7.67 3.59
N PRO A 36 -16.83 -8.87 2.99
CA PRO A 36 -16.52 -9.06 1.57
C PRO A 36 -17.39 -8.22 0.64
N ILE A 37 -18.65 -7.97 1.02
CA ILE A 37 -19.61 -7.19 0.22
C ILE A 37 -19.19 -5.72 0.23
N GLU A 38 -19.01 -5.14 1.43
CA GLU A 38 -18.54 -3.77 1.60
C GLU A 38 -17.16 -3.54 0.97
N GLN A 39 -16.24 -4.50 1.14
CA GLN A 39 -14.92 -4.43 0.52
C GLN A 39 -15.01 -4.36 -1.01
N ALA A 40 -15.91 -5.14 -1.62
CA ALA A 40 -16.14 -5.09 -3.05
C ALA A 40 -16.75 -3.75 -3.50
N GLU A 41 -17.68 -3.19 -2.73
CA GLU A 41 -18.26 -1.86 -3.01
C GLU A 41 -17.22 -0.75 -2.94
N HIS A 42 -16.38 -0.75 -1.89
CA HIS A 42 -15.28 0.19 -1.77
C HIS A 42 -14.30 0.10 -2.95
N TYR A 43 -13.93 -1.12 -3.38
CA TYR A 43 -13.05 -1.29 -4.53
C TYR A 43 -13.67 -0.83 -5.84
N LYS A 44 -15.00 -0.99 -6.03
CA LYS A 44 -15.69 -0.44 -7.21
C LYS A 44 -15.58 1.09 -7.24
N ARG A 45 -15.69 1.74 -6.09
CA ARG A 45 -15.65 3.20 -5.96
C ARG A 45 -14.27 3.81 -6.24
N TYR A 46 -13.19 3.03 -6.18
CA TYR A 46 -11.84 3.55 -6.44
C TYR A 46 -11.70 4.22 -7.80
N GLY A 47 -12.33 3.66 -8.84
CA GLY A 47 -12.33 4.26 -10.17
C GLY A 47 -12.97 5.65 -10.21
N GLU A 48 -14.05 5.85 -9.46
CA GLU A 48 -14.72 7.15 -9.34
C GLU A 48 -13.85 8.16 -8.61
N ILE A 49 -13.23 7.76 -7.50
CA ILE A 49 -12.30 8.61 -6.72
C ILE A 49 -11.12 9.06 -7.59
N TYR A 50 -10.55 8.17 -8.40
CA TYR A 50 -9.46 8.55 -9.29
C TYR A 50 -9.90 9.54 -10.37
N LYS A 51 -11.11 9.39 -10.93
CA LYS A 51 -11.69 10.38 -11.86
C LYS A 51 -11.95 11.73 -11.19
N GLU A 52 -12.48 11.74 -9.98
CA GLU A 52 -12.72 12.97 -9.19
C GLU A 52 -11.40 13.69 -8.89
N THR A 53 -10.37 12.95 -8.50
CA THR A 53 -9.05 13.54 -8.22
C THR A 53 -8.37 14.07 -9.49
N LEU A 54 -8.49 13.37 -10.61
CA LEU A 54 -8.04 13.85 -11.92
C LEU A 54 -8.75 15.16 -12.30
N ALA A 55 -10.09 15.22 -12.14
CA ALA A 55 -10.87 16.42 -12.41
C ALA A 55 -10.49 17.61 -11.49
N LYS A 56 -10.20 17.33 -10.22
CA LYS A 56 -9.92 18.37 -9.21
C LYS A 56 -8.51 18.95 -9.29
N TYR A 57 -7.51 18.10 -9.52
CA TYR A 57 -6.09 18.49 -9.44
C TYR A 57 -5.40 18.59 -10.81
N GLY A 58 -6.05 18.10 -11.87
CA GLY A 58 -5.53 18.04 -13.22
C GLY A 58 -4.58 16.86 -13.45
N GLU A 59 -4.42 16.53 -14.73
CA GLU A 59 -3.67 15.36 -15.24
C GLU A 59 -2.24 15.29 -14.69
N LYS A 60 -1.46 16.39 -14.77
CA LYS A 60 -0.04 16.38 -14.34
C LYS A 60 0.17 15.99 -12.87
N LYS A 61 -0.67 16.49 -11.96
CA LYS A 61 -0.56 16.18 -10.53
C LYS A 61 -1.06 14.77 -10.24
N PHE A 62 -2.11 14.35 -10.94
CA PHE A 62 -2.65 13.00 -10.84
C PHE A 62 -1.64 11.96 -11.35
N ASP A 63 -1.00 12.19 -12.49
CA ASP A 63 0.02 11.30 -13.06
C ASP A 63 1.22 11.13 -12.14
N TYR A 64 1.72 12.24 -11.57
CA TYR A 64 2.79 12.17 -10.58
C TYR A 64 2.40 11.29 -9.39
N TYR A 65 1.19 11.48 -8.87
CA TYR A 65 0.66 10.67 -7.77
C TYR A 65 0.49 9.20 -8.17
N ALA A 66 -0.13 8.93 -9.31
CA ALA A 66 -0.42 7.60 -9.81
C ALA A 66 0.87 6.79 -10.07
N LYS A 67 1.92 7.44 -10.61
CA LYS A 67 3.26 6.85 -10.73
C LYS A 67 3.87 6.51 -9.38
N ARG A 68 3.81 7.45 -8.41
CA ARG A 68 4.36 7.26 -7.05
C ARG A 68 3.74 6.06 -6.33
N ILE A 69 2.43 5.88 -6.43
CA ILE A 69 1.74 4.75 -5.78
C ILE A 69 1.70 3.47 -6.63
N ARG A 70 2.31 3.49 -7.83
CA ARG A 70 2.25 2.41 -8.83
C ARG A 70 0.83 1.98 -9.13
N LEU A 71 -0.03 2.96 -9.39
CA LEU A 71 -1.43 2.73 -9.70
C LEU A 71 -1.55 1.84 -10.94
N ARG A 72 -2.50 0.90 -10.92
CA ARG A 72 -2.73 0.03 -12.08
C ARG A 72 -3.11 0.88 -13.28
N LYS A 73 -2.56 0.53 -14.45
CA LYS A 73 -2.78 1.25 -15.71
C LYS A 73 -4.27 1.38 -16.09
N CYS A 74 -5.14 0.49 -15.61
CA CYS A 74 -6.59 0.59 -15.81
C CYS A 74 -7.24 1.81 -15.15
N TYR A 75 -6.56 2.48 -14.22
CA TYR A 75 -7.02 3.69 -13.55
C TYR A 75 -6.24 4.95 -13.96
N MET A 76 -5.27 4.82 -14.87
CA MET A 76 -4.59 5.96 -15.46
C MET A 76 -5.22 6.19 -16.83
N ASP A 77 -5.73 7.40 -17.09
CA ASP A 77 -6.15 7.77 -18.43
C ASP A 77 -4.91 7.73 -19.34
N GLY A 78 -5.03 7.01 -20.45
CA GLY A 78 -3.90 6.52 -21.19
C GLY A 78 -2.99 7.61 -21.74
N GLY A 79 -1.68 7.32 -21.75
CA GLY A 79 -0.76 7.89 -22.73
C GLY A 79 0.42 8.68 -22.20
N ILE A 80 1.08 8.24 -21.12
CA ILE A 80 2.41 8.75 -20.80
C ILE A 80 3.42 8.03 -21.71
N SER A 81 4.17 8.78 -22.50
CA SER A 81 5.24 8.21 -23.32
C SER A 81 6.38 7.71 -22.42
N LYS A 82 7.10 6.67 -22.85
CA LYS A 82 8.25 6.13 -22.09
C LYS A 82 9.30 7.21 -21.78
N GLU A 83 9.47 8.17 -22.68
CA GLU A 83 10.39 9.30 -22.53
C GLU A 83 9.98 10.23 -21.37
N GLN A 84 8.67 10.49 -21.22
CA GLN A 84 8.14 11.23 -20.07
C GLN A 84 8.22 10.42 -18.77
N GLU A 85 8.07 9.09 -18.83
CA GLU A 85 8.30 8.23 -17.67
C GLU A 85 9.76 8.30 -17.20
N ASP A 86 10.73 8.21 -18.12
CA ASP A 86 12.16 8.25 -17.79
C ASP A 86 12.61 9.62 -17.25
N GLU A 87 12.11 10.73 -17.82
CA GLU A 87 12.37 12.07 -17.29
C GLU A 87 11.78 12.28 -15.89
N ASP A 88 10.56 11.80 -15.65
CA ASP A 88 9.90 11.94 -14.36
C ASP A 88 10.56 11.08 -13.27
N ILE A 89 10.99 9.86 -13.62
CA ILE A 89 11.78 9.00 -12.72
C ILE A 89 13.09 9.70 -12.36
N GLY A 90 13.77 10.30 -13.34
CA GLY A 90 15.00 11.07 -13.12
C GLY A 90 14.81 12.28 -12.20
N LYS A 91 13.69 12.99 -12.30
CA LYS A 91 13.32 14.09 -11.39
C LYS A 91 12.97 13.57 -9.99
N GLN A 92 12.18 12.50 -9.88
CA GLN A 92 11.80 11.91 -8.59
C GLN A 92 13.00 11.38 -7.80
N LEU A 93 13.99 10.78 -8.47
CA LEU A 93 15.22 10.33 -7.81
C LEU A 93 16.01 11.49 -7.19
N LYS A 94 16.06 12.63 -7.88
CA LYS A 94 16.67 13.86 -7.35
C LYS A 94 15.88 14.42 -6.17
N ASP A 95 14.56 14.40 -6.22
CA ASP A 95 13.71 14.91 -5.13
C ASP A 95 13.73 14.00 -3.88
N THR A 96 13.84 12.67 -4.04
CA THR A 96 13.81 11.72 -2.90
C THR A 96 15.08 11.75 -2.05
N MET A 97 16.26 11.97 -2.64
CA MET A 97 17.53 12.02 -1.90
C MET A 97 18.19 13.40 -1.89
N GLY A 98 17.55 14.42 -2.49
CA GLY A 98 18.08 15.78 -2.56
C GLY A 98 18.36 16.41 -1.19
N HIS A 99 17.60 16.04 -0.15
CA HIS A 99 17.83 16.49 1.23
C HIS A 99 19.19 16.05 1.83
N LEU A 100 19.90 15.13 1.16
CA LEU A 100 21.20 14.59 1.57
C LEU A 100 22.39 15.16 0.76
N GLU A 101 22.16 15.97 -0.28
CA GLU A 101 23.23 16.47 -1.17
C GLU A 101 24.35 17.22 -0.43
N ASN A 102 24.02 17.86 0.70
CA ASN A 102 24.96 18.60 1.53
C ASN A 102 25.24 17.95 2.90
N TYR A 103 24.90 16.66 3.04
CA TYR A 103 25.10 15.94 4.29
C TYR A 103 26.60 15.79 4.59
N LYS A 104 26.99 16.17 5.81
CA LYS A 104 28.31 15.88 6.36
C LYS A 104 28.13 15.04 7.62
N PRO A 105 28.86 13.91 7.76
CA PRO A 105 28.78 13.10 8.97
C PRO A 105 29.23 13.92 10.18
N SER A 106 28.53 13.78 11.30
CA SER A 106 28.93 14.39 12.56
C SER A 106 30.23 13.75 13.07
N LEU A 107 31.03 14.55 13.79
CA LEU A 107 32.26 14.06 14.42
C LEU A 107 31.96 13.13 15.62
N THR A 108 30.75 13.24 16.19
CA THR A 108 30.29 12.48 17.35
C THR A 108 28.87 11.98 17.11
N THR A 109 28.52 10.85 17.74
CA THR A 109 27.18 10.23 17.68
C THR A 109 26.07 11.14 18.22
N ASN A 110 26.38 12.02 19.18
CA ASN A 110 25.42 12.99 19.72
C ASN A 110 25.15 14.18 18.77
N GLY A 111 25.99 14.36 17.74
CA GLY A 111 25.81 15.39 16.73
C GLY A 111 24.84 15.00 15.61
N GLU A 112 24.32 13.78 15.60
CA GLU A 112 23.44 13.26 14.54
C GLU A 112 22.03 13.86 14.59
N TYR A 113 21.59 14.29 15.77
CA TYR A 113 20.24 14.83 15.98
C TYR A 113 20.07 16.19 15.28
N GLY A 114 19.13 16.26 14.34
CA GLY A 114 18.77 17.51 13.64
C GLY A 114 19.62 17.86 12.40
N LEU A 115 20.60 17.03 12.02
CA LEU A 115 21.38 17.24 10.79
C LEU A 115 20.60 16.92 9.52
N PHE A 116 19.61 16.04 9.61
CA PHE A 116 18.77 15.67 8.49
C PHE A 116 17.67 16.71 8.32
N LYS A 117 17.73 17.47 7.23
CA LYS A 117 16.59 18.26 6.80
C LYS A 117 15.46 17.29 6.41
N PRO A 118 14.19 17.63 6.75
CA PRO A 118 13.07 16.82 6.32
C PRO A 118 13.07 16.71 4.81
N ASN A 119 12.78 15.52 4.32
CA ASN A 119 12.67 15.28 2.89
C ASN A 119 11.41 15.98 2.37
N ARG A 120 11.50 16.60 1.19
CA ARG A 120 10.38 17.27 0.51
C ARG A 120 9.20 16.33 0.26
N LEU A 121 9.43 15.02 0.26
CA LEU A 121 8.38 13.99 0.24
C LEU A 121 7.40 14.04 1.42
N PHE A 122 7.82 14.61 2.56
CA PHE A 122 7.02 14.75 3.78
C PHE A 122 6.45 16.15 3.95
N ASP A 123 6.74 17.08 3.04
CA ASP A 123 6.09 18.40 3.05
C ASP A 123 4.62 18.19 2.66
N CYS A 124 3.73 18.38 3.64
CA CYS A 124 2.29 18.42 3.37
C CYS A 124 1.99 19.64 2.51
N PHE A 125 1.29 19.41 1.38
CA PHE A 125 0.88 20.41 0.39
C PHE A 125 0.64 21.79 1.03
N GLU A 126 1.47 22.77 0.69
CA GLU A 126 1.24 24.15 1.10
C GLU A 126 -0.13 24.60 0.57
N PHE A 127 -1.02 24.99 1.47
CA PHE A 127 -2.26 25.67 1.10
C PHE A 127 -1.86 26.97 0.39
N GLN A 128 -2.09 27.04 -0.93
CA GLN A 128 -2.02 28.30 -1.65
C GLN A 128 -3.12 29.22 -1.09
N LYS A 129 -2.69 30.30 -0.43
CA LYS A 129 -3.53 31.44 -0.07
C LYS A 129 -3.73 32.36 -1.28
#